data_AF-A0A1Q8ZIB4-F1
#
_entry.id   AF-A0A1Q8ZIB4-F1
#
_cell.length_a   1.000
_cell.length_b   1.000
_cell.length_c   1.000
_cell.angle_alpha   90.00
_cell.angle_beta   90.00
_cell.angle_gamma   90.00
#
_symmetry.space_group_name_H-M   'P 1'
#
loop_
_entity.id
_entity.type
_entity.pdbx_description
1 polymer ?
#
loop_
_entity_poly.entity_id
_entity_poly.type
_entity_poly.pdbx_seq_one_letter_code
_entity_poly.pdbx_strand_id
1 'polypeptide(L)'
;MSSAKIQSIYTDGACSGNPGPGGWGVVINFSDGTLHELGGAAADTTNNRMELQAAIAALQFLAAYPQVEPIALYTDSEYVRNGITKWIAGWKKKGWKTSQGQPVLNRELWETLDQLNSRQVTWHYVRGHTGDIGNERCDTIARAFSLGQSIALKQQGWEKQEPDQPILTAITPEKIPSDTQKTNANLLERLQSNVKDSNHDFSDPTMTDSPIPPIVDSALEDIPREVRVAQLRNLIETLRIADEVAKESYLISSSELADLMDINASAVTSRGDNWVWRNWVVSRVRREGNQILWQLERVD
;
A
#
# COMPACT_ATOMS: atom_id res chain seq x y z
N MET A 1 1.16 9.95 34.18
CA MET A 1 0.46 8.73 33.73
C MET A 1 1.33 8.11 32.65
N SER A 2 1.57 6.80 32.68
CA SER A 2 2.30 6.14 31.57
C SER A 2 1.48 6.33 30.30
N SER A 3 2.11 6.76 29.22
CA SER A 3 1.49 6.75 27.90
C SER A 3 1.00 5.32 27.59
N ALA A 4 -0.15 5.19 26.94
CA ALA A 4 -0.66 3.88 26.51
C ALA A 4 0.35 3.22 25.56
N LYS A 5 0.49 1.90 25.57
CA LYS A 5 1.47 1.24 24.68
C LYS A 5 0.82 0.96 23.32
N ILE A 6 1.56 1.11 22.24
CA ILE A 6 1.16 0.60 20.92
C ILE A 6 1.07 -0.92 21.02
N GLN A 7 -0.12 -1.46 20.76
CA GLN A 7 -0.41 -2.89 20.75
C GLN A 7 -0.23 -3.49 19.35
N SER A 8 -0.70 -2.80 18.32
CA SER A 8 -0.64 -3.27 16.92
C SER A 8 -0.72 -2.10 15.95
N ILE A 9 -0.12 -2.24 14.78
CA ILE A 9 -0.23 -1.30 13.68
C ILE A 9 -0.72 -2.04 12.44
N TYR A 10 -1.66 -1.46 11.71
CA TYR A 10 -2.15 -1.94 10.41
C TYR A 10 -1.84 -0.92 9.33
N THR A 11 -1.52 -1.37 8.12
CA THR A 11 -1.19 -0.50 6.99
C THR A 11 -1.74 -1.06 5.69
N ASP A 12 -2.32 -0.18 4.87
CA ASP A 12 -2.83 -0.53 3.54
C ASP A 12 -2.69 0.66 2.55
N GLY A 13 -2.67 0.36 1.26
CA GLY A 13 -2.61 1.31 0.15
C GLY A 13 -3.52 0.90 -1.00
N ALA A 14 -4.21 1.88 -1.58
CA ALA A 14 -5.16 1.70 -2.67
C ALA A 14 -4.91 2.69 -3.81
N CYS A 15 -5.22 2.29 -5.03
CA CYS A 15 -5.16 3.13 -6.23
C CYS A 15 -6.42 2.96 -7.09
N SER A 16 -6.99 4.08 -7.55
CA SER A 16 -8.09 4.13 -8.50
C SER A 16 -7.50 4.23 -9.91
N GLY A 17 -7.17 3.08 -10.49
CA GLY A 17 -6.32 2.97 -11.68
C GLY A 17 -4.83 2.94 -11.32
N ASN A 18 -4.03 2.16 -12.06
CA ASN A 18 -2.62 1.91 -11.72
C ASN A 18 -1.71 2.06 -12.96
N PRO A 19 -1.02 3.21 -13.14
CA PRO A 19 -0.97 4.36 -12.25
C PRO A 19 -2.27 5.19 -12.24
N GLY A 20 -2.50 5.93 -11.16
CA GLY A 20 -3.66 6.79 -10.98
C GLY A 20 -3.72 7.41 -9.57
N PRO A 21 -4.83 8.10 -9.23
CA PRO A 21 -5.05 8.63 -7.89
C PRO A 21 -4.98 7.54 -6.82
N GLY A 22 -4.07 7.68 -5.87
CA GLY A 22 -3.84 6.72 -4.80
C GLY A 22 -4.06 7.31 -3.43
N GLY A 23 -4.36 6.45 -2.48
CA GLY A 23 -4.46 6.77 -1.06
C GLY A 23 -3.84 5.67 -0.21
N TRP A 24 -3.46 6.02 1.00
CA TRP A 24 -2.89 5.09 1.98
C TRP A 24 -3.51 5.32 3.35
N GLY A 25 -3.53 4.27 4.16
CA GLY A 25 -4.13 4.28 5.50
C GLY A 25 -3.29 3.53 6.52
N VAL A 26 -3.24 4.07 7.75
CA VAL A 26 -2.59 3.45 8.90
C VAL A 26 -3.53 3.51 10.09
N VAL A 27 -3.64 2.41 10.83
CA VAL A 27 -4.38 2.33 12.09
C VAL A 27 -3.45 1.82 13.17
N ILE A 28 -3.27 2.59 14.23
CA ILE A 28 -2.43 2.28 15.39
C ILE A 28 -3.37 2.06 16.58
N ASN A 29 -3.38 0.85 17.13
CA ASN A 29 -4.17 0.52 18.32
C ASN A 29 -3.30 0.58 19.56
N PHE A 30 -3.82 1.22 20.61
CA PHE A 30 -3.17 1.31 21.92
C PHE A 30 -3.75 0.31 22.92
N SER A 31 -2.95 -0.03 23.93
CA SER A 31 -3.30 -0.97 24.99
C SER A 31 -4.47 -0.53 25.88
N ASP A 32 -4.82 0.76 25.85
CA ASP A 32 -5.96 1.33 26.58
C ASP A 32 -7.26 1.32 25.76
N GLY A 33 -7.23 0.76 24.54
CA GLY A 33 -8.36 0.69 23.62
C GLY A 33 -8.57 1.94 22.76
N THR A 34 -7.73 2.98 22.91
CA THR A 34 -7.72 4.11 21.99
C THR A 34 -7.01 3.76 20.69
N LEU A 35 -7.24 4.56 19.65
CA LEU A 35 -6.61 4.36 18.35
C LEU A 35 -6.22 5.69 17.69
N HIS A 36 -5.19 5.64 16.86
CA HIS A 36 -4.70 6.74 16.06
C HIS A 36 -4.63 6.34 14.58
N GLU A 37 -5.25 7.14 13.73
CA GLU A 37 -5.39 6.89 12.29
C GLU A 37 -4.62 7.95 11.51
N LEU A 38 -3.88 7.50 10.50
CA LEU A 38 -3.18 8.34 9.55
C LEU A 38 -3.62 7.95 8.14
N GLY A 39 -3.56 8.91 7.22
CA GLY A 39 -3.77 8.64 5.81
C GLY A 39 -3.37 9.83 4.96
N GLY A 40 -3.30 9.60 3.66
CA GLY A 40 -2.97 10.64 2.69
C GLY A 40 -3.22 10.17 1.27
N ALA A 41 -3.11 11.10 0.32
CA ALA A 41 -3.36 10.86 -1.09
C ALA A 41 -2.19 11.32 -1.97
N ALA A 42 -2.08 10.74 -3.15
CA ALA A 42 -1.23 11.20 -4.24
C ALA A 42 -2.00 11.11 -5.57
N ALA A 43 -1.96 12.17 -6.37
CA ALA A 43 -2.79 12.26 -7.58
C ALA A 43 -2.37 11.32 -8.71
N ASP A 44 -1.08 11.00 -8.81
CA ASP A 44 -0.51 10.10 -9.81
C ASP A 44 0.53 9.19 -9.15
N THR A 45 0.13 7.96 -8.86
CA THR A 45 0.94 6.98 -8.12
C THR A 45 0.52 5.56 -8.49
N THR A 46 1.15 4.56 -7.88
CA THR A 46 0.80 3.14 -8.02
C THR A 46 0.42 2.53 -6.69
N ASN A 47 -0.27 1.38 -6.72
CA ASN A 47 -0.68 0.68 -5.49
C ASN A 47 0.52 0.40 -4.58
N ASN A 48 1.58 -0.18 -5.15
CA ASN A 48 2.82 -0.51 -4.45
C ASN A 48 3.47 0.70 -3.76
N ARG A 49 3.35 1.90 -4.34
CA ARG A 49 3.87 3.13 -3.73
C ARG A 49 3.01 3.56 -2.54
N MET A 50 1.69 3.39 -2.61
CA MET A 50 0.78 3.68 -1.50
C MET A 50 0.95 2.70 -0.35
N GLU A 51 1.11 1.41 -0.64
CA GLU A 51 1.43 0.39 0.38
C GLU A 51 2.76 0.72 1.09
N LEU A 52 3.80 1.09 0.34
CA LEU A 52 5.08 1.54 0.92
C LEU A 52 4.93 2.82 1.74
N GLN A 53 4.13 3.78 1.27
CA GLN A 53 3.90 5.05 1.96
C GLN A 53 3.17 4.82 3.30
N ALA A 54 2.20 3.91 3.35
CA ALA A 54 1.51 3.51 4.58
C ALA A 54 2.51 2.94 5.60
N ALA A 55 3.35 2.00 5.16
CA ALA A 55 4.39 1.40 5.98
C ALA A 55 5.40 2.43 6.51
N ILE A 56 5.85 3.36 5.66
CA ILE A 56 6.75 4.45 6.07
C ILE A 56 6.08 5.34 7.13
N ALA A 57 4.84 5.75 6.93
CA ALA A 57 4.12 6.59 7.87
C ALA A 57 3.94 5.91 9.24
N ALA A 58 3.63 4.61 9.24
CA ALA A 58 3.58 3.80 10.45
C ALA A 58 4.91 3.79 11.22
N LEU A 59 6.03 3.59 10.53
CA LEU A 59 7.34 3.57 11.18
C LEU A 59 7.81 4.96 11.63
N GLN A 60 7.44 6.02 10.91
CA GLN A 60 7.69 7.40 11.35
C GLN A 60 6.94 7.71 12.65
N PHE A 61 5.68 7.27 12.76
CA PHE A 61 4.92 7.39 14.00
C PHE A 61 5.63 6.63 15.13
N LEU A 62 6.02 5.38 14.88
CA LEU A 62 6.72 4.56 15.88
C LEU A 62 8.04 5.20 16.32
N ALA A 63 8.82 5.76 15.40
CA ALA A 63 10.09 6.43 15.73
C ALA A 63 9.90 7.66 16.64
N ALA A 64 8.74 8.32 16.57
CA ALA A 64 8.38 9.45 17.43
C ALA A 64 7.72 9.01 18.75
N TYR A 65 7.30 7.75 18.86
CA TYR A 65 6.59 7.23 20.02
C TYR A 65 7.56 6.57 21.02
N PRO A 66 7.56 6.97 22.31
CA PRO A 66 8.51 6.46 23.30
C PRO A 66 8.13 5.04 23.77
N GLN A 67 8.34 4.04 22.91
CA GLN A 67 8.14 2.62 23.21
C GLN A 67 9.34 1.80 22.74
N VAL A 68 9.79 0.85 23.56
CA VAL A 68 10.95 -0.02 23.26
C VAL A 68 10.55 -1.47 22.99
N GLU A 69 9.35 -1.86 23.41
CA GLU A 69 8.82 -3.21 23.27
C GLU A 69 8.55 -3.55 21.80
N PRO A 70 8.68 -4.84 21.41
CA PRO A 70 8.34 -5.28 20.08
C PRO A 70 6.89 -4.94 19.68
N ILE A 71 6.69 -4.59 18.41
CA ILE A 71 5.38 -4.20 17.87
C ILE A 71 5.07 -5.04 16.64
N ALA A 72 3.85 -5.55 16.59
CA ALA A 72 3.31 -6.23 15.43
C ALA A 72 2.78 -5.20 14.42
N LEU A 73 3.30 -5.23 13.20
CA LEU A 73 2.83 -4.46 12.06
C LEU A 73 2.22 -5.42 11.03
N TYR A 74 0.95 -5.24 10.74
CA TYR A 74 0.15 -6.04 9.82
C TYR A 74 -0.06 -5.30 8.51
N THR A 75 0.12 -6.01 7.40
CA THR A 75 -0.18 -5.52 6.05
C THR A 75 -0.64 -6.67 5.18
N ASP A 76 -1.56 -6.40 4.26
CA ASP A 76 -1.94 -7.30 3.17
C ASP A 76 -1.08 -7.15 1.92
N SER A 77 -0.15 -6.20 1.91
CA SER A 77 0.86 -6.07 0.87
C SER A 77 1.94 -7.15 1.01
N GLU A 78 1.85 -8.16 0.15
CA GLU A 78 2.96 -9.10 -0.05
C GLU A 78 4.21 -8.40 -0.59
N TYR A 79 4.05 -7.32 -1.35
CA TYR A 79 5.15 -6.53 -1.88
C TYR A 79 5.97 -5.88 -0.76
N VAL A 80 5.32 -5.21 0.19
CA VAL A 80 5.95 -4.62 1.38
C VAL A 80 6.54 -5.72 2.26
N ARG A 81 5.74 -6.72 2.64
CA ARG A 81 6.16 -7.81 3.53
C ARG A 81 7.36 -8.56 2.98
N ASN A 82 7.32 -9.02 1.73
CA ASN A 82 8.44 -9.77 1.14
C ASN A 82 9.64 -8.86 0.89
N GLY A 83 9.43 -7.59 0.52
CA GLY A 83 10.54 -6.69 0.29
C GLY A 83 11.35 -6.42 1.55
N ILE A 84 10.69 -6.12 2.68
CA ILE A 84 11.39 -5.85 3.94
C ILE A 84 11.99 -7.12 4.56
N THR A 85 11.32 -8.27 4.44
CA THR A 85 11.77 -9.52 5.09
C THR A 85 12.75 -10.35 4.25
N LYS A 86 12.73 -10.23 2.92
CA LYS A 86 13.48 -11.12 2.01
C LYS A 86 14.39 -10.36 1.05
N TRP A 87 13.92 -9.28 0.43
CA TRP A 87 14.62 -8.69 -0.73
C TRP A 87 15.63 -7.61 -0.38
N ILE A 88 15.31 -6.75 0.60
CA ILE A 88 16.06 -5.52 0.88
C ILE A 88 17.53 -5.76 1.24
N ALA A 89 17.81 -6.85 1.98
CA ALA A 89 19.16 -7.24 2.31
C ALA A 89 19.99 -7.60 1.07
N GLY A 90 19.36 -8.25 0.08
CA GLY A 90 19.99 -8.57 -1.20
C GLY A 90 20.22 -7.31 -2.05
N TRP A 91 19.23 -6.42 -2.11
CA TRP A 91 19.35 -5.16 -2.85
C TRP A 91 20.47 -4.28 -2.30
N LYS A 92 20.55 -4.08 -0.98
CA LYS A 92 21.62 -3.30 -0.33
C LYS A 92 23.00 -3.86 -0.67
N LYS A 93 23.19 -5.18 -0.62
CA LYS A 93 24.45 -5.85 -0.99
C LYS A 93 24.83 -5.62 -2.47
N LYS A 94 23.84 -5.45 -3.35
CA LYS A 94 24.03 -5.22 -4.79
C LYS A 94 24.00 -3.75 -5.18
N GLY A 95 24.07 -2.82 -4.22
CA GLY A 95 24.01 -1.38 -4.49
C GLY A 95 22.65 -0.93 -5.04
N TRP A 96 21.57 -1.48 -4.50
CA TRP A 96 20.18 -1.23 -4.89
C TRP A 96 19.87 -1.59 -6.35
N LYS A 97 20.36 -2.76 -6.75
CA LYS A 97 20.09 -3.38 -8.05
C LYS A 97 19.40 -4.73 -7.88
N THR A 98 18.53 -5.07 -8.84
CA THR A 98 17.88 -6.37 -8.93
C THR A 98 18.89 -7.47 -9.29
N SER A 99 18.45 -8.73 -9.30
CA SER A 99 19.28 -9.86 -9.76
C SER A 99 19.77 -9.68 -11.20
N GLN A 100 19.01 -8.96 -12.03
CA GLN A 100 19.32 -8.65 -13.43
C GLN A 100 20.17 -7.37 -13.59
N GLY A 101 20.61 -6.75 -12.49
CA GLY A 101 21.47 -5.56 -12.53
C GLY A 101 20.74 -4.23 -12.78
N GLN A 102 19.43 -4.27 -12.95
CA GLN A 102 18.60 -3.07 -13.11
C GLN A 102 18.39 -2.36 -11.77
N PRO A 103 18.18 -1.03 -11.75
CA PRO A 103 17.79 -0.31 -10.54
C PRO A 103 16.52 -0.91 -9.91
N VAL A 104 16.48 -0.99 -8.58
CA VAL A 104 15.27 -1.40 -7.85
C VAL A 104 14.18 -0.35 -8.04
N LEU A 105 12.96 -0.80 -8.36
CA LEU A 105 11.80 0.08 -8.48
C LEU A 105 11.40 0.64 -7.11
N ASN A 106 10.99 1.91 -7.05
CA ASN A 106 10.63 2.62 -5.80
C ASN A 106 11.76 2.62 -4.77
N ARG A 107 13.02 2.64 -5.25
CA ARG A 107 14.22 2.58 -4.40
C ARG A 107 14.19 3.63 -3.29
N GLU A 108 13.77 4.84 -3.58
CA GLU A 108 13.71 5.96 -2.62
C GLU A 108 12.77 5.68 -1.45
N LEU A 109 11.63 5.03 -1.71
CA LEU A 109 10.70 4.62 -0.66
C LEU A 109 11.26 3.43 0.13
N TRP A 110 11.90 2.48 -0.54
CA TRP A 110 12.55 1.35 0.12
C TRP A 110 13.72 1.77 1.01
N GLU A 111 14.56 2.69 0.57
CA GLU A 111 15.66 3.26 1.36
C GLU A 111 15.12 3.96 2.61
N THR A 112 14.03 4.72 2.46
CA THR A 112 13.36 5.37 3.59
C THR A 112 12.79 4.35 4.58
N LEU A 113 12.10 3.32 4.07
CA LEU A 113 11.52 2.27 4.89
C LEU A 113 12.60 1.46 5.63
N ASP A 114 13.70 1.10 4.96
CA ASP A 114 14.85 0.41 5.57
C ASP A 114 15.48 1.22 6.70
N GLN A 115 15.61 2.54 6.50
CA GLN A 115 16.22 3.44 7.48
C GLN A 115 15.37 3.58 8.75
N LEU A 116 14.04 3.50 8.61
CA LEU A 116 13.10 3.58 9.73
C LEU A 116 12.86 2.21 10.39
N ASN A 117 13.01 1.12 9.65
CA ASN A 117 12.75 -0.22 10.14
C ASN A 117 13.81 -0.66 11.16
N SER A 118 13.35 -1.34 12.21
CA SER A 118 14.21 -1.82 13.29
C SER A 118 13.80 -3.23 13.72
N ARG A 119 14.63 -3.87 14.55
CA ARG A 119 14.31 -5.20 15.11
C ARG A 119 13.11 -5.18 16.06
N GLN A 120 12.61 -4.01 16.42
CA GLN A 120 11.39 -3.86 17.22
C GLN A 120 10.14 -4.26 16.43
N VAL A 121 10.16 -4.11 15.10
CA VAL A 121 8.97 -4.36 14.27
C VAL A 121 8.94 -5.80 13.80
N THR A 122 7.85 -6.50 14.13
CA THR A 122 7.53 -7.81 13.59
C THR A 122 6.49 -7.65 12.48
N TRP A 123 6.86 -8.04 11.27
CA TRP A 123 6.01 -7.89 10.08
C TRP A 123 5.11 -9.11 9.91
N HIS A 124 3.82 -8.87 9.82
CA HIS A 124 2.80 -9.90 9.64
C HIS A 124 2.03 -9.68 8.35
N TYR A 125 1.76 -10.79 7.66
CA TYR A 125 0.80 -10.80 6.56
C TYR A 125 -0.60 -11.00 7.12
N VAL A 126 -1.54 -10.18 6.66
CA VAL A 126 -2.97 -10.47 6.76
C VAL A 126 -3.52 -10.60 5.36
N ARG A 127 -4.57 -11.41 5.18
CA ARG A 127 -5.24 -11.44 3.90
C ARG A 127 -6.23 -10.27 3.85
N GLY A 128 -6.17 -9.47 2.79
CA GLY A 128 -7.14 -8.40 2.54
C GLY A 128 -8.57 -8.93 2.55
N HIS A 129 -9.52 -8.10 2.96
CA HIS A 129 -10.97 -8.39 2.89
C HIS A 129 -11.45 -9.62 3.67
N THR A 130 -10.68 -10.07 4.67
CA THR A 130 -11.04 -11.22 5.51
C THR A 130 -11.75 -10.86 6.82
N GLY A 131 -12.01 -9.57 7.06
CA GLY A 131 -12.73 -9.11 8.25
C GLY A 131 -11.83 -8.79 9.44
N ASP A 132 -10.51 -8.62 9.23
CA ASP A 132 -9.64 -8.01 10.24
C ASP A 132 -9.99 -6.52 10.36
N ILE A 133 -10.57 -6.13 11.49
CA ILE A 133 -11.11 -4.79 11.73
C ILE A 133 -10.05 -3.70 11.50
N GLY A 134 -8.78 -3.97 11.83
CA GLY A 134 -7.67 -3.04 11.61
C GLY A 134 -7.37 -2.87 10.13
N ASN A 135 -7.26 -3.98 9.40
CA ASN A 135 -6.99 -3.95 7.95
C ASN A 135 -8.15 -3.33 7.15
N GLU A 136 -9.40 -3.73 7.42
CA GLU A 136 -10.56 -3.15 6.73
C GLU A 136 -10.69 -1.64 6.96
N ARG A 137 -10.26 -1.16 8.15
CA ARG A 137 -10.24 0.27 8.44
C ARG A 137 -9.13 0.98 7.66
N CYS A 138 -7.94 0.38 7.53
CA CYS A 138 -6.89 0.92 6.66
C CYS A 138 -7.34 1.00 5.19
N ASP A 139 -7.97 -0.05 4.66
CA ASP A 139 -8.53 -0.08 3.31
C ASP A 139 -9.56 1.05 3.12
N THR A 140 -10.48 1.22 4.08
CA THR A 140 -11.48 2.29 4.03
C THR A 140 -10.82 3.67 3.96
N ILE A 141 -9.74 3.89 4.72
CA ILE A 141 -8.97 5.14 4.69
C ILE A 141 -8.28 5.31 3.34
N ALA A 142 -7.57 4.29 2.87
CA ALA A 142 -6.83 4.32 1.62
C ALA A 142 -7.75 4.59 0.42
N ARG A 143 -8.88 3.89 0.33
CA ARG A 143 -9.89 4.08 -0.73
C ARG A 143 -10.53 5.46 -0.68
N ALA A 144 -10.88 5.95 0.51
CA ALA A 144 -11.44 7.31 0.63
C ALA A 144 -10.46 8.36 0.10
N PHE A 145 -9.18 8.28 0.47
CA PHE A 145 -8.14 9.18 -0.05
C PHE A 145 -7.90 9.03 -1.56
N SER A 146 -7.88 7.80 -2.08
CA SER A 146 -7.73 7.52 -3.51
C SER A 146 -8.86 8.15 -4.33
N LEU A 147 -10.09 8.14 -3.81
CA LEU A 147 -11.27 8.69 -4.45
C LEU A 147 -11.50 10.19 -4.17
N GLY A 148 -10.62 10.84 -3.40
CA GLY A 148 -10.81 12.24 -2.97
C GLY A 148 -12.01 12.46 -2.06
N GLN A 149 -12.48 11.42 -1.38
CA GLN A 149 -13.59 11.47 -0.45
C GLN A 149 -13.15 11.98 0.92
N SER A 150 -14.03 12.69 1.62
CA SER A 150 -13.77 13.14 2.99
C SER A 150 -13.93 11.96 3.95
N ILE A 151 -12.91 11.72 4.78
CA ILE A 151 -12.93 10.74 5.86
C ILE A 151 -12.44 11.36 7.16
N ALA A 152 -13.17 11.13 8.25
CA ALA A 152 -12.72 11.53 9.57
C ALA A 152 -11.71 10.50 10.09
N LEU A 153 -10.48 10.96 10.33
CA LEU A 153 -9.43 10.18 10.99
C LEU A 153 -9.52 10.38 12.50
N LYS A 154 -9.50 9.28 13.24
CA LYS A 154 -9.49 9.30 14.70
C LYS A 154 -8.05 9.47 15.20
N GLN A 155 -7.80 10.50 16.01
CA GLN A 155 -6.48 10.79 16.57
C GLN A 155 -6.55 10.79 18.10
N GLN A 156 -6.80 9.62 18.70
CA GLN A 156 -6.90 9.46 20.15
C GLN A 156 -5.60 8.84 20.70
N GLY A 157 -5.31 9.06 21.98
CA GLY A 157 -4.20 8.39 22.68
C GLY A 157 -2.79 8.98 22.49
N TRP A 158 -2.61 10.00 21.64
CA TRP A 158 -1.35 10.72 21.49
C TRP A 158 -1.56 12.18 21.06
N GLU A 159 -1.47 13.11 22.01
CA GLU A 159 -1.18 14.52 21.70
C GLU A 159 0.33 14.64 21.54
N LYS A 160 0.80 15.12 20.39
CA LYS A 160 2.22 15.47 20.24
C LYS A 160 2.58 16.43 21.38
N GLN A 161 3.54 16.05 22.22
CA GLN A 161 4.14 17.02 23.13
C GLN A 161 4.83 18.07 22.26
N GLU A 162 4.32 19.31 22.27
CA GLU A 162 5.07 20.43 21.73
C GLU A 162 6.38 20.55 22.52
N PRO A 163 7.51 20.86 21.86
CA PRO A 163 8.75 21.10 22.58
C PRO A 163 8.55 22.27 23.53
N ASP A 164 8.81 22.05 24.83
CA ASP A 164 8.77 23.05 25.90
C ASP A 164 9.39 24.39 25.41
N GLN A 165 8.54 25.36 25.10
CA GLN A 165 8.95 26.75 24.94
C GLN A 165 9.04 27.35 26.36
N PRO A 166 10.20 27.92 26.76
CA PRO A 166 10.29 28.56 28.06
C PRO A 166 9.39 29.80 28.10
N ILE A 167 8.72 29.93 29.24
CA ILE A 167 7.86 31.03 29.66
C ILE A 167 8.59 32.37 29.44
N LEU A 168 8.05 33.24 28.59
CA LEU A 168 8.27 34.68 28.66
C LEU A 168 6.94 35.43 28.63
N THR A 169 6.60 35.92 29.81
CA THR A 169 5.48 36.80 30.12
C THR A 169 5.61 38.13 29.36
N ALA A 170 4.54 38.50 28.65
CA ALA A 170 4.08 39.84 28.27
C ALA A 170 5.11 40.96 28.02
N ILE A 171 5.34 41.30 26.73
CA ILE A 171 5.47 42.69 26.25
C ILE A 171 5.01 42.79 24.78
N THR A 172 4.00 43.61 24.49
CA THR A 172 3.67 44.15 23.14
C THR A 172 4.20 45.58 23.01
N PRO A 173 4.19 46.22 21.83
CA PRO A 173 4.88 45.88 20.59
C PRO A 173 5.70 47.08 20.06
N GLU A 174 6.93 46.92 19.57
CA GLU A 174 7.51 47.95 18.70
C GLU A 174 8.67 47.47 17.81
N LYS A 175 8.56 47.87 16.53
CA LYS A 175 9.56 48.10 15.47
C LYS A 175 10.91 47.36 15.54
N ILE A 176 11.31 46.80 14.40
CA ILE A 176 12.59 47.07 13.69
C ILE A 176 12.58 46.36 12.30
N PRO A 177 13.33 46.86 11.30
CA PRO A 177 12.87 47.02 9.92
C PRO A 177 13.41 46.01 8.90
N SER A 178 12.89 46.18 7.68
CA SER A 178 13.32 45.64 6.39
C SER A 178 14.84 45.58 6.17
N ASP A 179 15.38 44.37 6.02
CA ASP A 179 16.37 44.03 4.99
C ASP A 179 16.80 42.55 5.08
N THR A 180 16.09 41.65 4.39
CA THR A 180 16.72 40.45 3.77
C THR A 180 15.82 39.85 2.68
N GLN A 181 15.34 40.67 1.74
CA GLN A 181 14.95 40.17 0.43
C GLN A 181 16.22 40.07 -0.42
N LYS A 182 16.83 38.87 -0.52
CA LYS A 182 17.73 38.43 -1.62
C LYS A 182 18.40 37.08 -1.31
N THR A 183 17.64 35.98 -1.13
CA THR A 183 18.23 34.63 -1.28
C THR A 183 17.25 33.50 -1.59
N ASN A 184 16.15 33.72 -2.33
CA ASN A 184 15.25 32.60 -2.71
C ASN A 184 14.66 32.71 -4.13
N ALA A 185 15.46 33.16 -5.10
CA ALA A 185 15.07 33.21 -6.51
C ALA A 185 15.90 32.29 -7.42
N ASN A 186 16.72 31.38 -6.86
CA ASN A 186 17.67 30.59 -7.67
C ASN A 186 17.59 29.07 -7.44
N LEU A 187 16.52 28.56 -6.80
CA LEU A 187 16.28 27.13 -6.61
C LEU A 187 15.22 26.55 -7.56
N LEU A 188 14.36 27.39 -8.14
CA LEU A 188 13.23 26.97 -8.98
C LEU A 188 13.56 26.83 -10.47
N GLU A 189 14.67 27.38 -10.96
CA GLU A 189 15.13 27.17 -12.35
C GLU A 189 15.97 25.90 -12.55
N ARG A 190 16.45 25.24 -11.48
CA ARG A 190 17.31 24.06 -11.57
C ARG A 190 16.57 22.71 -11.59
N LEU A 191 15.24 22.71 -11.48
CA LEU A 191 14.42 21.50 -11.47
C LEU A 191 13.69 21.22 -12.80
N GLN A 192 13.88 22.06 -13.82
CA GLN A 192 13.14 21.94 -15.10
C GLN A 192 13.96 21.43 -16.30
N SER A 193 15.18 20.91 -16.12
CA SER A 193 16.04 20.54 -17.26
C SER A 193 16.40 19.07 -17.45
N ASN A 194 15.89 18.11 -16.66
CA ASN A 194 16.22 16.68 -16.86
C ASN A 194 14.99 15.78 -17.12
N VAL A 195 14.17 16.16 -18.09
CA VAL A 195 13.29 15.23 -18.82
C VAL A 195 13.82 15.11 -20.23
N LYS A 196 14.56 14.04 -20.53
CA LYS A 196 14.63 13.44 -21.87
C LYS A 196 15.31 12.05 -21.84
N ASP A 197 14.61 11.14 -22.50
CA ASP A 197 15.06 9.90 -23.13
C ASP A 197 15.43 8.70 -22.25
N SER A 198 14.47 7.77 -22.13
CA SER A 198 14.73 6.33 -22.31
C SER A 198 13.42 5.57 -22.56
N ASN A 199 13.08 5.40 -23.84
CA ASN A 199 12.23 4.30 -24.30
C ASN A 199 13.03 3.00 -24.13
N HIS A 200 12.60 2.09 -23.24
CA HIS A 200 13.06 0.71 -23.31
C HIS A 200 11.96 -0.30 -22.99
N ASP A 201 11.98 -1.31 -23.86
CA ASP A 201 11.03 -2.39 -24.07
C ASP A 201 10.96 -3.32 -22.84
N PHE A 202 9.74 -3.67 -22.42
CA PHE A 202 9.52 -4.56 -21.28
C PHE A 202 9.06 -5.93 -21.76
N SER A 203 10.00 -6.87 -21.79
CA SER A 203 9.77 -8.32 -21.82
C SER A 203 10.89 -8.97 -21.01
N ASP A 204 10.60 -9.49 -19.80
CA ASP A 204 10.71 -10.92 -19.44
C ASP A 204 10.56 -11.15 -17.91
N PRO A 205 9.89 -12.23 -17.44
CA PRO A 205 9.57 -12.51 -16.05
C PRO A 205 10.50 -13.57 -15.43
N THR A 206 10.97 -13.33 -14.20
CA THR A 206 11.41 -14.43 -13.32
C THR A 206 11.17 -14.06 -11.86
N MET A 207 9.99 -14.43 -11.34
CA MET A 207 9.73 -14.57 -9.91
C MET A 207 9.04 -15.93 -9.74
N THR A 208 9.79 -16.92 -9.28
CA THR A 208 9.31 -18.29 -9.11
C THR A 208 8.26 -18.36 -8.01
N ASP A 209 7.05 -18.77 -8.39
CA ASP A 209 5.93 -19.02 -7.49
C ASP A 209 6.14 -20.35 -6.75
N SER A 210 5.96 -20.36 -5.43
CA SER A 210 5.93 -21.58 -4.63
C SER A 210 4.46 -22.01 -4.48
N PRO A 211 4.16 -23.31 -4.48
CA PRO A 211 2.79 -23.79 -4.60
C PRO A 211 1.91 -23.34 -3.41
N ILE A 212 0.72 -22.87 -3.75
CA ILE A 212 -0.38 -22.52 -2.85
C ILE A 212 -0.68 -23.75 -1.96
N PRO A 213 -0.63 -23.64 -0.62
CA PRO A 213 -1.06 -24.73 0.24
C PRO A 213 -2.58 -24.94 0.09
N PRO A 214 -3.06 -26.18 0.17
CA PRO A 214 -4.48 -26.47 0.04
C PRO A 214 -5.26 -25.71 1.11
N ILE A 215 -6.36 -25.08 0.70
CA ILE A 215 -7.29 -24.39 1.59
C ILE A 215 -7.82 -25.44 2.57
N VAL A 216 -7.39 -25.35 3.82
CA VAL A 216 -7.92 -26.18 4.91
C VAL A 216 -9.23 -25.54 5.35
N ASP A 217 -10.33 -26.28 5.22
CA ASP A 217 -11.72 -25.89 5.50
C ASP A 217 -11.97 -25.49 6.98
N SER A 218 -10.96 -25.63 7.86
CA SER A 218 -11.09 -25.50 9.31
C SER A 218 -10.99 -24.07 9.86
N ALA A 219 -10.84 -23.04 9.01
CA ALA A 219 -10.68 -21.64 9.46
C ALA A 219 -11.97 -20.79 9.34
N LEU A 220 -13.09 -21.37 8.89
CA LEU A 220 -14.35 -20.66 8.65
C LEU A 220 -15.32 -20.67 9.85
N GLU A 221 -15.03 -21.45 10.90
CA GLU A 221 -15.96 -21.66 12.01
C GLU A 221 -16.06 -20.45 12.97
N ASP A 222 -14.98 -19.68 13.15
CA ASP A 222 -14.95 -18.53 14.08
C ASP A 222 -15.35 -17.17 13.47
N ILE A 223 -15.70 -17.11 12.18
CA ILE A 223 -16.10 -15.86 11.52
C ILE A 223 -17.59 -15.57 11.81
N PRO A 224 -17.97 -14.37 12.28
CA PRO A 224 -19.37 -14.03 12.50
C PRO A 224 -20.23 -14.29 11.25
N ARG A 225 -21.44 -14.85 11.44
CA ARG A 225 -22.34 -15.22 10.33
C ARG A 225 -22.58 -14.05 9.37
N GLU A 226 -22.71 -12.85 9.89
CA GLU A 226 -22.93 -11.63 9.11
C GLU A 226 -21.76 -11.35 8.15
N VAL A 227 -20.52 -11.52 8.61
CA VAL A 227 -19.31 -11.37 7.81
C VAL A 227 -19.23 -12.45 6.73
N ARG A 228 -19.52 -13.72 7.06
CA ARG A 228 -19.58 -14.80 6.07
C ARG A 228 -20.61 -14.54 4.98
N VAL A 229 -21.79 -14.01 5.35
CA VAL A 229 -22.84 -13.66 4.38
C VAL A 229 -22.42 -12.49 3.51
N ALA A 230 -21.72 -11.48 4.06
CA ALA A 230 -21.18 -10.38 3.28
C ALA A 230 -20.11 -10.85 2.28
N GLN A 231 -19.17 -11.70 2.71
CA GLN A 231 -18.16 -12.31 1.83
C GLN A 231 -18.79 -13.11 0.69
N LEU A 232 -19.84 -13.89 0.98
CA LEU A 232 -20.58 -14.61 -0.06
C LEU A 232 -21.26 -13.66 -1.06
N ARG A 233 -21.84 -12.55 -0.59
CA ARG A 233 -22.45 -11.56 -1.50
C ARG A 233 -21.42 -10.93 -2.42
N ASN A 234 -20.27 -10.51 -1.87
CA ASN A 234 -19.18 -9.94 -2.66
C ASN A 234 -18.67 -10.96 -3.68
N LEU A 235 -18.49 -12.21 -3.25
CA LEU A 235 -18.06 -13.28 -4.16
C LEU A 235 -19.07 -13.50 -5.30
N ILE A 236 -20.37 -13.57 -5.00
CA ILE A 236 -21.39 -13.74 -6.03
C ILE A 236 -21.37 -12.56 -7.02
N GLU A 237 -21.14 -11.35 -6.54
CA GLU A 237 -21.06 -10.18 -7.41
C GLU A 237 -19.81 -10.22 -8.31
N THR A 238 -18.65 -10.58 -7.76
CA THR A 238 -17.44 -10.85 -8.53
C THR A 238 -17.69 -11.87 -9.66
N LEU A 239 -18.38 -12.98 -9.35
CA LEU A 239 -18.68 -14.01 -10.35
C LEU A 239 -19.65 -13.53 -11.43
N ARG A 240 -20.59 -12.64 -11.09
CA ARG A 240 -21.50 -12.01 -12.07
C ARG A 240 -20.76 -11.05 -13.00
N ILE A 241 -19.85 -10.24 -12.46
CA ILE A 241 -19.01 -9.35 -13.26
C ILE A 241 -18.16 -10.19 -14.22
N ALA A 242 -17.56 -11.28 -13.75
CA ALA A 242 -16.78 -12.19 -14.59
C ALA A 242 -17.64 -12.81 -15.72
N ASP A 243 -18.89 -13.17 -15.43
CA ASP A 243 -19.85 -13.64 -16.42
C ASP A 243 -20.17 -12.60 -17.49
N GLU A 244 -20.44 -11.37 -17.08
CA GLU A 244 -20.77 -10.30 -18.04
C GLU A 244 -19.57 -9.95 -18.91
N VAL A 245 -18.37 -9.87 -18.31
CA VAL A 245 -17.10 -9.69 -19.04
C VAL A 245 -16.90 -10.77 -20.08
N ALA A 246 -17.12 -12.04 -19.71
CA ALA A 246 -16.98 -13.16 -20.63
C ALA A 246 -18.05 -13.16 -21.73
N LYS A 247 -19.32 -12.93 -21.35
CA LYS A 247 -20.47 -12.95 -22.26
C LYS A 247 -20.38 -11.86 -23.33
N GLU A 248 -19.99 -10.66 -22.95
CA GLU A 248 -19.84 -9.53 -23.87
C GLU A 248 -18.45 -9.48 -24.53
N SER A 249 -17.57 -10.45 -24.23
CA SER A 249 -16.20 -10.53 -24.73
C SER A 249 -15.39 -9.25 -24.48
N TYR A 250 -15.59 -8.62 -23.31
CA TYR A 250 -14.82 -7.45 -22.92
C TYR A 250 -13.36 -7.82 -22.69
N LEU A 251 -12.47 -6.96 -23.17
CA LEU A 251 -11.06 -7.01 -22.85
C LEU A 251 -10.80 -6.18 -21.61
N ILE A 252 -10.17 -6.79 -20.60
CA ILE A 252 -9.83 -6.11 -19.35
C ILE A 252 -8.32 -6.11 -19.14
N SER A 253 -7.81 -5.06 -18.51
CA SER A 253 -6.39 -4.91 -18.19
C SER A 253 -5.95 -5.88 -17.09
N SER A 254 -4.63 -6.10 -16.96
CA SER A 254 -4.08 -6.89 -15.85
C SER A 254 -4.49 -6.38 -14.46
N SER A 255 -4.68 -5.07 -14.29
CA SER A 255 -5.15 -4.49 -13.02
C SER A 255 -6.62 -4.80 -12.75
N GLU A 256 -7.48 -4.60 -13.75
CA GLU A 256 -8.92 -4.88 -13.60
C GLU A 256 -9.18 -6.38 -13.39
N LEU A 257 -8.42 -7.24 -14.06
CA LEU A 257 -8.46 -8.68 -13.83
C LEU A 257 -7.96 -9.05 -12.42
N ALA A 258 -6.95 -8.35 -11.91
CA ALA A 258 -6.44 -8.58 -10.56
C ALA A 258 -7.47 -8.17 -9.50
N ASP A 259 -8.13 -7.02 -9.69
CA ASP A 259 -9.22 -6.54 -8.84
C ASP A 259 -10.41 -7.51 -8.86
N LEU A 260 -10.76 -8.02 -10.04
CA LEU A 260 -11.82 -9.03 -10.19
C LEU A 260 -11.49 -10.33 -9.45
N MET A 261 -10.22 -10.70 -9.39
CA MET A 261 -9.76 -11.94 -8.77
C MET A 261 -9.40 -11.80 -7.29
N ASP A 262 -9.35 -10.58 -6.77
CA ASP A 262 -8.81 -10.26 -5.45
C ASP A 262 -7.36 -10.77 -5.28
N ILE A 263 -6.51 -10.47 -6.27
CA ILE A 263 -5.07 -10.78 -6.25
C ILE A 263 -4.23 -9.58 -6.69
N ASN A 264 -2.91 -9.66 -6.55
CA ASN A 264 -2.02 -8.63 -7.08
C ASN A 264 -1.88 -8.72 -8.61
N ALA A 265 -1.82 -7.57 -9.30
CA ALA A 265 -1.66 -7.52 -10.75
C ALA A 265 -0.38 -8.21 -11.29
N SER A 266 0.69 -8.26 -10.48
CA SER A 266 1.89 -9.02 -10.84
C SER A 266 1.67 -10.54 -10.86
N ALA A 267 0.72 -11.04 -10.07
CA ALA A 267 0.34 -12.45 -10.06
C ALA A 267 -0.52 -12.84 -11.26
N VAL A 268 -1.19 -11.89 -11.91
CA VAL A 268 -1.91 -12.11 -13.18
C VAL A 268 -0.90 -12.31 -14.31
N THR A 269 0.10 -11.43 -14.42
CA THR A 269 1.04 -11.43 -15.55
C THR A 269 2.06 -12.56 -15.47
N SER A 270 2.34 -13.10 -14.28
CA SER A 270 3.23 -14.25 -14.07
C SER A 270 2.62 -15.61 -14.41
N ARG A 271 1.28 -15.71 -14.53
CA ARG A 271 0.55 -16.98 -14.78
C ARG A 271 0.60 -17.49 -16.21
N GLY A 272 1.33 -16.82 -17.09
CA GLY A 272 1.45 -17.18 -18.51
C GLY A 272 0.30 -16.63 -19.36
N ASP A 273 0.15 -17.16 -20.58
CA ASP A 273 -0.77 -16.61 -21.58
C ASP A 273 -2.19 -17.18 -21.50
N ASN A 274 -2.37 -18.35 -20.89
CA ASN A 274 -3.67 -19.01 -20.76
C ASN A 274 -3.71 -19.85 -19.48
N TRP A 275 -4.73 -19.66 -18.65
CA TRP A 275 -4.92 -20.41 -17.41
C TRP A 275 -6.39 -20.40 -16.96
N VAL A 276 -6.77 -21.33 -16.09
CA VAL A 276 -8.14 -21.46 -15.61
C VAL A 276 -8.32 -20.76 -14.26
N TRP A 277 -9.34 -19.91 -14.18
CA TRP A 277 -9.83 -19.30 -12.96
C TRP A 277 -11.26 -19.75 -12.68
N ARG A 278 -11.46 -20.59 -11.66
CA ARG A 278 -12.79 -21.12 -11.32
C ARG A 278 -13.46 -21.75 -12.57
N ASN A 279 -14.47 -21.09 -13.12
CA ASN A 279 -15.26 -21.55 -14.26
C ASN A 279 -14.94 -20.76 -15.55
N TRP A 280 -13.82 -20.03 -15.60
CA TRP A 280 -13.40 -19.26 -16.77
C TRP A 280 -11.98 -19.62 -17.18
N VAL A 281 -11.75 -19.64 -18.49
CA VAL A 281 -10.43 -19.58 -19.10
C VAL A 281 -10.07 -18.11 -19.22
N VAL A 282 -8.89 -17.75 -18.74
CA VAL A 282 -8.33 -16.41 -18.84
C VAL A 282 -7.20 -16.44 -19.86
N SER A 283 -7.36 -15.68 -20.94
CA SER A 283 -6.44 -15.68 -22.07
C SER A 283 -5.85 -14.28 -22.29
N ARG A 284 -4.53 -14.21 -22.46
CA ARG A 284 -3.85 -12.99 -22.92
C ARG A 284 -4.15 -12.78 -24.40
N VAL A 285 -4.75 -11.65 -24.74
CA VAL A 285 -5.15 -11.35 -26.12
C VAL A 285 -4.11 -10.51 -26.84
N ARG A 286 -3.83 -9.33 -26.31
CA ARG A 286 -2.89 -8.38 -26.92
C ARG A 286 -2.34 -7.40 -25.91
N ARG A 287 -1.33 -6.64 -26.33
CA ARG A 287 -0.79 -5.52 -25.56
C ARG A 287 -1.19 -4.20 -26.21
N GLU A 288 -1.70 -3.28 -25.41
CA GLU A 288 -1.97 -1.90 -25.82
C GLU A 288 -1.09 -0.97 -24.97
N GLY A 289 -0.03 -0.42 -25.57
CA GLY A 289 0.99 0.34 -24.85
C GLY A 289 1.66 -0.52 -23.76
N ASN A 290 1.53 -0.08 -22.50
CA ASN A 290 2.09 -0.82 -21.36
C ASN A 290 1.09 -1.77 -20.68
N GLN A 291 -0.13 -1.88 -21.20
CA GLN A 291 -1.18 -2.73 -20.63
C GLN A 291 -1.32 -4.03 -21.41
N ILE A 292 -1.47 -5.12 -20.69
CA ILE A 292 -1.85 -6.41 -21.26
C ILE A 292 -3.36 -6.55 -21.12
N LEU A 293 -4.02 -6.85 -22.23
CA LEU A 293 -5.45 -7.10 -22.30
C LEU A 293 -5.73 -8.59 -22.24
N TRP A 294 -6.66 -8.94 -21.36
CA TRP A 294 -7.10 -10.29 -21.07
C TRP A 294 -8.56 -10.46 -21.45
N GLN A 295 -8.91 -11.67 -21.86
CA GLN A 295 -10.27 -12.08 -22.13
C GLN A 295 -10.63 -13.23 -21.22
N LEU A 296 -11.88 -13.23 -20.75
CA LEU A 296 -12.47 -14.34 -20.02
C LEU A 296 -13.40 -15.10 -20.96
N GLU A 297 -13.33 -16.42 -20.93
CA GLU A 297 -14.26 -17.31 -21.62
C GLU A 297 -14.80 -18.31 -20.60
N ARG A 298 -16.13 -18.47 -20.53
CA ARG A 298 -16.73 -19.42 -19.60
C ARG A 298 -16.44 -20.85 -20.06
N VAL A 299 -16.00 -21.68 -19.13
CA VAL A 299 -15.80 -23.12 -19.33
C VAL A 299 -17.09 -23.81 -18.93
N ASP A 300 -17.66 -24.57 -19.87
CA ASP A 300 -18.84 -25.41 -19.65
C ASP A 300 -18.55 -26.60 -18.71
#